data_AF-A0ABD0P257-F1
#
_entry.id   AF-A0ABD0P257-F1
#
_cell.length_a   1.000
_cell.length_b   1.000
_cell.length_c   1.000
_cell.angle_alpha   90.00
_cell.angle_beta   90.00
_cell.angle_gamma   90.00
#
_symmetry.space_group_name_H-M   'P 1'
#
loop_
_entity.id
_entity.type
_entity.pdbx_description
1 polymer ?
#
loop_
_entity_poly.entity_id
_entity_poly.type
_entity_poly.pdbx_seq_one_letter_code
_entity_poly.pdbx_strand_id
1 'polypeptide(L)' 'TDKVALLIGNLNYNYHPGLMAPTMDVHELANLLQQLGFRVVSLLDLTLQEMQAAIDKFLQLLDRGVY' A
#
# COMPACT_ATOMS: atom_id res chain seq x y z
N THR A 1 5.17 12.42 15.64
CA THR A 1 4.05 11.47 15.44
C THR A 1 4.46 10.61 14.28
N ASP A 2 4.64 9.31 14.51
CA ASP A 2 5.03 8.40 13.42
C ASP A 2 3.86 8.34 12.43
N LYS A 3 4.15 8.43 11.13
CA LYS A 3 3.16 8.39 10.05
C LYS A 3 3.51 7.22 9.16
N VAL A 4 2.61 6.25 8.99
CA VAL A 4 2.88 5.05 8.17
C VAL A 4 1.73 4.87 7.19
N ALA A 5 2.05 4.60 5.93
CA ALA A 5 1.06 4.34 4.90
C ALA A 5 1.34 3.02 4.20
N LEU A 6 0.29 2.20 4.05
CA LEU A 6 0.32 0.99 3.25
C LEU A 6 -0.43 1.24 1.93
N LEU A 7 0.26 1.10 0.81
CA LEU A 7 -0.30 1.20 -0.53
C LEU A 7 -0.30 -0.20 -1.15
N ILE A 8 -1.45 -0.66 -1.61
CA ILE A 8 -1.61 -1.94 -2.31
C ILE A 8 -2.17 -1.67 -3.70
N GLY A 9 -1.40 -2.01 -4.74
CA GLY A 9 -1.78 -1.85 -6.13
C GLY A 9 -1.87 -3.20 -6.85
N ASN A 10 -3.06 -3.76 -6.96
CA ASN A 10 -3.29 -4.99 -7.73
C ASN A 10 -3.67 -4.63 -9.17
N LEU A 11 -2.83 -5.04 -10.12
CA LEU A 11 -2.89 -4.73 -11.54
C LEU A 11 -3.26 -5.97 -12.36
N ASN A 12 -2.70 -7.13 -12.00
CA ASN A 12 -2.74 -8.37 -12.76
C ASN A 12 -3.69 -9.38 -12.10
N TYR A 13 -4.99 -9.20 -12.32
CA TYR A 13 -6.00 -10.13 -11.81
C TYR A 13 -6.11 -11.37 -12.73
N ASN A 14 -6.04 -12.56 -12.14
CA ASN A 14 -6.12 -13.81 -12.90
C ASN A 14 -7.44 -14.02 -13.66
N TYR A 15 -8.55 -13.43 -13.19
CA TYR A 15 -9.89 -13.62 -13.76
C TYR A 15 -10.55 -12.31 -14.23
N HIS A 16 -9.81 -11.20 -14.23
CA HIS A 16 -10.30 -9.88 -14.63
C HIS A 16 -9.29 -9.20 -15.56
N PRO A 17 -9.72 -8.27 -16.44
CA PRO A 17 -8.78 -7.53 -17.28
C PRO A 17 -7.74 -6.84 -16.42
N GLY A 18 -6.47 -6.93 -16.83
CA GLY A 18 -5.39 -6.22 -16.17
C GLY A 18 -5.63 -4.71 -16.19
N LEU A 19 -5.47 -4.06 -15.05
CA LEU A 19 -5.60 -2.62 -14.94
C LEU A 19 -4.25 -1.99 -15.31
N MET A 20 -4.21 -1.12 -16.32
CA MET A 20 -2.97 -0.40 -16.72
C MET A 20 -2.82 0.98 -16.06
N ALA A 21 -3.86 1.52 -15.44
CA ALA A 21 -3.83 2.79 -14.72
C ALA A 21 -3.10 2.78 -13.34
N PRO A 22 -3.17 1.71 -12.51
CA PRO A 22 -2.73 1.78 -11.11
C PRO A 22 -1.23 1.99 -10.88
N THR A 23 -0.36 1.73 -11.86
CA THR A 23 1.09 1.86 -11.69
C THR A 23 1.54 3.32 -11.58
N MET A 24 0.90 4.22 -12.31
CA MET A 24 1.16 5.66 -12.21
C MET A 24 0.56 6.24 -10.92
N ASP A 25 -0.69 5.87 -10.60
CA ASP A 25 -1.40 6.38 -9.42
C ASP A 25 -0.71 5.99 -8.11
N VAL A 26 -0.24 4.74 -7.99
CA VAL A 26 0.48 4.27 -6.79
C VAL A 26 1.82 5.00 -6.64
N HIS A 27 2.50 5.31 -7.75
CA HIS A 27 3.75 6.06 -7.70
C HIS A 27 3.55 7.53 -7.31
N GLU A 28 2.55 8.22 -7.87
CA GLU A 28 2.26 9.60 -7.49
C GLU A 28 1.76 9.69 -6.04
N LEU A 29 0.85 8.81 -5.64
CA LEU A 29 0.32 8.79 -4.27
C LEU A 29 1.42 8.47 -3.24
N ALA A 30 2.31 7.52 -3.55
CA ALA A 30 3.46 7.21 -2.70
C ALA A 30 4.38 8.43 -2.54
N ASN A 31 4.68 9.14 -3.63
CA ASN A 31 5.49 10.35 -3.59
C ASN A 31 4.86 11.45 -2.73
N LEU A 32 3.55 11.69 -2.89
CA LEU A 32 2.83 12.69 -2.09
C LEU A 32 2.86 12.33 -0.59
N LEU A 33 2.64 11.06 -0.25
CA LEU A 33 2.68 10.58 1.13
C LEU A 33 4.09 10.69 1.72
N GLN A 34 5.13 10.36 0.96
CA GLN A 34 6.52 10.54 1.38
C GLN A 34 6.84 12.02 1.64
N GLN A 35 6.37 12.94 0.78
CA GLN A 35 6.54 14.38 0.99
C GLN A 35 5.82 14.90 2.25
N LEU A 36 4.71 14.26 2.65
CA LEU A 36 3.97 14.55 3.88
C LEU A 36 4.61 13.93 5.14
N GLY A 37 5.73 13.22 4.97
CA GLY A 37 6.49 12.56 6.04
C GLY A 37 5.97 11.18 6.44
N PHE A 38 5.19 10.50 5.59
CA PHE A 38 4.80 9.12 5.82
C PHE A 38 5.93 8.16 5.43
N ARG A 39 6.13 7.12 6.25
CA ARG A 39 6.85 5.91 5.85
C ARG A 39 5.90 5.06 5.02
N VAL A 40 6.08 5.11 3.71
CA VAL A 40 5.21 4.42 2.75
C VAL A 40 5.76 3.03 2.45
N VAL A 41 4.91 2.02 2.58
CA VAL A 41 5.15 0.65 2.10
C VAL A 41 4.21 0.41 0.91
N SER A 42 4.78 0.24 -0.27
CA SER A 42 4.02 -0.05 -1.49
C SER A 42 4.18 -1.51 -1.88
N LEU A 43 3.06 -2.21 -2.08
CA LEU A 43 3.00 -3.61 -2.49
C LEU A 43 2.16 -3.72 -3.77
N LEU A 44 2.59 -4.55 -4.71
CA LEU A 44 1.92 -4.74 -6.00
C LEU A 44 1.54 -6.21 -6.18
N ASP A 45 0.40 -6.44 -6.86
CA ASP A 45 -0.10 -7.78 -7.25
C ASP A 45 -0.07 -8.83 -6.13
N LEU A 46 -0.71 -8.49 -5.01
CA LEU A 46 -0.85 -9.41 -3.89
C LEU A 46 -2.04 -10.33 -4.08
N THR A 47 -1.84 -11.60 -3.72
CA THR A 47 -2.95 -12.53 -3.45
C THR A 47 -3.71 -12.13 -2.18
N LEU A 48 -4.92 -12.67 -1.98
CA LEU A 48 -5.72 -12.40 -0.78
C LEU A 48 -4.95 -12.73 0.51
N GLN A 49 -4.20 -13.83 0.52
CA GLN A 49 -3.41 -14.26 1.67
C GLN A 49 -2.27 -13.28 1.97
N GLU A 50 -1.60 -12.78 0.94
CA GLU A 50 -0.53 -11.79 1.09
C GLU A 50 -1.08 -10.42 1.52
N MET A 51 -2.25 -10.01 1.00
CA MET A 51 -2.94 -8.81 1.48
C MET A 51 -3.26 -8.91 2.97
N GLN A 52 -3.82 -10.04 3.42
CA GLN A 52 -4.14 -10.27 4.83
C GLN A 52 -2.88 -10.13 5.71
N ALA A 53 -1.78 -10.77 5.30
CA ALA A 53 -0.51 -10.70 6.02
C ALA A 53 0.11 -9.29 6.02
N ALA A 54 -0.04 -8.54 4.92
CA ALA A 54 0.42 -7.15 4.82
C ALA A 54 -0.37 -6.23 5.76
N ILE A 55 -1.69 -6.41 5.82
CA ILE A 55 -2.57 -5.68 6.73
C ILE A 55 -2.22 -5.99 8.18
N ASP A 56 -2.05 -7.26 8.55
CA ASP A 56 -1.68 -7.64 9.92
C ASP A 56 -0.35 -7.02 10.35
N LYS A 57 0.65 -7.03 9.47
CA LYS A 57 1.94 -6.35 9.74
C LYS A 57 1.79 -4.84 9.85
N PHE A 58 0.94 -4.23 9.02
CA PHE A 58 0.69 -2.80 9.09
C PHE A 58 -0.01 -2.41 10.39
N LEU A 59 -1.00 -3.19 10.84
CA LEU A 59 -1.67 -2.99 12.13
C LEU A 59 -0.70 -3.11 13.31
N GLN A 60 0.30 -3.99 13.24
CA GLN A 60 1.37 -4.08 14.26
C GLN A 60 2.27 -2.84 14.30
N LEU A 61 2.38 -2.09 13.20
CA LEU A 61 3.15 -0.84 13.14
C LEU A 61 2.36 0.36 13.67
N LEU A 62 1.04 0.24 13.83
CA LEU A 62 0.17 1.27 14.40
C LEU A 62 0.19 1.18 15.93
N ASP A 63 1.25 1.70 16.55
CA ASP A 63 1.30 1.86 18.01
C ASP A 63 0.49 3.10 18.48
N ARG A 64 0.26 3.26 19.78
CA ARG A 64 -0.49 4.41 20.35
C ARG A 64 0.15 5.74 19.94
N GLY A 65 -0.52 6.45 19.03
CA GLY A 65 -0.08 7.76 18.53
C GLY A 65 0.59 7.73 17.16
N VAL A 66 0.46 6.65 16.40
CA VAL A 66 0.84 6.56 14.97
C VAL A 66 -0.37 6.92 14.09
N TYR A 67 -0.14 7.74 13.06
CA TYR A 67 -1.11 8.10 12.01
C TYR A 67 -0.96 7.21 10.78
#